data_AF-A0A7K1KJ42-F1
#
_entry.id   AF-A0A7K1KJ42-F1
#
_cell.length_a   1.000
_cell.length_b   1.000
_cell.length_c   1.000
_cell.angle_alpha   90.00
_cell.angle_beta   90.00
_cell.angle_gamma   90.00
#
_symmetry.space_group_name_H-M   'P 1'
#
loop_
_entity.id
_entity.type
_entity.pdbx_description
1 polymer ?
#
loop_
_entity_poly.entity_id
_entity_poly.type
_entity_poly.pdbx_seq_one_letter_code
_entity_poly.pdbx_strand_id
1 'polypeptide(L)'
;MSYVEEFRAAASRTARWGLGEFALGDADSPLDRAILNELEASSHIPFGERAGKAMTVNFGMFHMLVKKYNMTGCVITMGSVSVEGRALMDAPPARFKSMLAEQSGEENLGSYHLWTTLPGGVILDHAILSSLHREGLAEINPVIPSERVVCAPADALPHGLAYHPAVVGEEFLVASGTIDREAMDYLMGGSFPKQY
;
A
#
# COMPACT_ATOMS: atom_id res chain seq x y z
N MET A 1 -11.99 12.81 9.74
CA MET A 1 -10.66 13.21 9.27
C MET A 1 -10.57 12.73 7.84
N SER A 2 -10.05 13.53 6.92
CA SER A 2 -9.91 13.09 5.52
C SER A 2 -8.71 12.15 5.38
N TYR A 3 -8.68 11.33 4.33
CA TYR A 3 -7.55 10.45 4.05
C TYR A 3 -6.23 11.23 3.90
N VAL A 4 -6.27 12.39 3.24
CA VAL A 4 -5.09 13.26 3.05
C VAL A 4 -4.56 13.79 4.38
N GLU A 5 -5.45 14.13 5.33
CA GLU A 5 -5.06 14.53 6.68
C GLU A 5 -4.41 13.38 7.45
N GLU A 6 -5.00 12.18 7.37
CA GLU A 6 -4.44 10.98 7.99
C GLU A 6 -3.07 10.63 7.39
N PHE A 7 -2.92 10.74 6.07
CA PHE A 7 -1.66 10.51 5.37
C PHE A 7 -0.59 11.50 5.83
N ARG A 8 -0.92 12.81 5.88
CA ARG A 8 0.02 13.83 6.37
C ARG A 8 0.44 13.56 7.81
N ALA A 9 -0.48 13.08 8.65
CA ALA A 9 -0.16 12.65 10.00
C ALA A 9 0.77 11.41 10.03
N ALA A 10 0.57 10.46 9.11
CA ALA A 10 1.42 9.29 8.94
C ALA A 10 2.83 9.67 8.46
N ALA A 11 2.94 10.51 7.43
CA ALA A 11 4.20 11.05 6.95
C ALA A 11 4.97 11.80 8.04
N SER A 12 4.27 12.66 8.79
CA SER A 12 4.86 13.36 9.93
C SER A 12 5.33 12.40 11.03
N ARG A 13 4.62 11.28 11.27
CA ARG A 13 5.06 10.21 12.19
C ARG A 13 6.32 9.52 11.66
N THR A 14 6.32 9.08 10.40
CA THR A 14 7.47 8.47 9.72
C THR A 14 8.72 9.36 9.83
N ALA A 15 8.59 10.66 9.54
CA ALA A 15 9.69 11.62 9.64
C ALA A 15 10.23 11.74 11.07
N ARG A 16 9.35 11.78 12.08
CA ARG A 16 9.76 11.77 13.50
C ARG A 16 10.51 10.50 13.92
N TRP A 17 10.31 9.40 13.20
CA TRP A 17 11.05 8.15 13.41
C TRP A 17 12.37 8.09 12.61
N GLY A 18 12.71 9.14 11.86
CA GLY A 18 13.93 9.19 11.05
C GLY A 18 13.88 8.30 9.81
N LEU A 19 12.67 7.98 9.32
CA LEU A 19 12.44 7.05 8.22
C LEU A 19 12.15 7.75 6.89
N GLY A 20 12.52 9.02 6.76
CA GLY A 20 12.31 9.82 5.54
C GLY A 20 11.16 10.82 5.64
N GLU A 21 11.11 11.70 4.66
CA GLU A 21 10.08 12.73 4.50
C GLU A 21 9.25 12.42 3.27
N PHE A 22 7.93 12.42 3.42
CA PHE A 22 6.99 12.07 2.36
C PHE A 22 5.92 13.14 2.25
N ALA A 23 5.57 13.48 1.02
CA ALA A 23 4.49 14.39 0.71
C ALA A 23 3.61 13.81 -0.39
N LEU A 24 2.32 14.12 -0.34
CA LEU A 24 1.43 13.87 -1.48
C LEU A 24 1.53 15.05 -2.44
N GLY A 25 1.68 14.75 -3.74
CA GLY A 25 1.41 15.74 -4.77
C GLY A 25 -0.06 16.17 -4.73
N ASP A 26 -0.33 17.42 -5.10
CA ASP A 26 -1.66 18.04 -4.96
C ASP A 26 -2.70 17.60 -6.01
N ALA A 27 -2.27 16.99 -7.12
CA ALA A 27 -3.17 16.61 -8.21
C ALA A 27 -3.54 15.13 -8.12
N ASP A 28 -4.86 14.84 -8.05
CA ASP A 28 -5.40 13.50 -8.26
C ASP A 28 -4.96 12.98 -9.62
N SER A 29 -4.19 11.90 -9.60
CA SER A 29 -3.68 11.25 -10.81
C SER A 29 -3.92 9.75 -10.74
N PRO A 30 -5.18 9.29 -10.86
CA PRO A 30 -5.44 7.87 -11.01
C PRO A 30 -4.70 7.32 -12.22
N LEU A 31 -4.29 6.05 -12.13
CA LEU A 31 -3.59 5.39 -13.22
C LEU A 31 -4.48 5.24 -14.45
N ASP A 32 -3.90 5.44 -15.63
CA ASP A 32 -4.57 5.08 -16.87
C ASP A 32 -4.91 3.58 -16.87
N ARG A 33 -6.07 3.24 -17.43
CA ARG A 33 -6.59 1.87 -17.50
C ARG A 33 -5.63 0.93 -18.22
N ALA A 34 -4.87 1.42 -19.20
CA ALA A 34 -3.85 0.63 -19.88
C ALA A 34 -2.74 0.17 -18.91
N ILE A 35 -2.24 1.08 -18.08
CA ILE A 35 -1.22 0.79 -17.06
C ILE A 35 -1.77 -0.18 -16.01
N LEU A 36 -3.01 0.06 -15.54
CA LEU A 36 -3.67 -0.83 -14.58
C LEU A 36 -3.83 -2.25 -15.12
N ASN A 37 -4.28 -2.40 -16.36
CA ASN A 37 -4.42 -3.71 -17.01
C ASN A 37 -3.07 -4.41 -17.17
N GLU A 38 -2.01 -3.67 -17.49
CA GLU A 38 -0.67 -4.23 -17.64
C GLU A 38 -0.06 -4.64 -16.29
N LEU A 39 -0.24 -3.84 -15.24
CA LEU A 39 0.12 -4.20 -13.87
C LEU A 39 -0.61 -5.49 -13.45
N GLU A 40 -1.92 -5.55 -13.68
CA GLU A 40 -2.72 -6.73 -13.39
C GLU A 40 -2.29 -7.97 -14.18
N ALA A 41 -1.90 -7.81 -15.45
CA ALA A 41 -1.37 -8.89 -16.27
C ALA A 41 0.03 -9.33 -15.83
N SER A 42 0.82 -8.42 -15.23
CA SER A 42 2.15 -8.73 -14.69
C SER A 42 2.10 -9.44 -13.33
N SER A 43 0.94 -9.49 -12.67
CA SER A 43 0.76 -10.23 -11.43
C SER A 43 0.95 -11.73 -11.66
N HIS A 44 2.03 -12.30 -11.12
CA HIS A 44 2.23 -13.76 -11.11
C HIS A 44 1.34 -14.50 -10.09
N ILE A 45 0.69 -13.76 -9.18
CA ILE A 45 -0.20 -14.33 -8.16
C ILE A 45 -1.65 -14.27 -8.67
N PRO A 46 -2.34 -15.43 -8.82
CA PRO A 46 -3.75 -15.49 -9.19
C PRO A 46 -4.64 -14.73 -8.20
N PHE A 47 -5.70 -14.08 -8.67
CA PHE A 47 -6.56 -13.22 -7.85
C PHE A 47 -7.03 -13.87 -6.54
N GLY A 48 -7.59 -15.08 -6.60
CA GLY A 48 -8.10 -15.78 -5.41
C GLY A 48 -7.00 -16.16 -4.39
N GLU A 49 -5.74 -16.16 -4.80
CA GLU A 49 -4.59 -16.46 -3.92
C GLU A 49 -3.94 -15.21 -3.32
N ARG A 50 -4.38 -14.01 -3.70
CA ARG A 50 -3.81 -12.74 -3.18
C ARG A 50 -4.25 -12.45 -1.75
N ALA A 51 -5.31 -13.11 -1.26
CA ALA A 51 -5.88 -12.85 0.05
C ALA A 51 -4.87 -13.21 1.16
N GLY A 52 -4.49 -12.23 1.98
CA GLY A 52 -3.44 -12.37 2.99
C GLY A 52 -2.01 -12.28 2.46
N LYS A 53 -1.81 -11.99 1.17
CA LYS A 53 -0.47 -11.78 0.55
C LYS A 53 -0.23 -10.31 0.20
N ALA A 54 -0.81 -9.38 0.97
CA ALA A 54 -0.74 -7.94 0.71
C ALA A 54 0.70 -7.45 0.54
N MET A 55 1.63 -7.93 1.36
CA MET A 55 3.05 -7.61 1.25
C MET A 55 3.61 -7.95 -0.13
N THR A 56 3.58 -9.22 -0.53
CA THR A 56 4.17 -9.68 -1.80
C THR A 56 3.48 -9.04 -3.01
N VAL A 57 2.15 -8.93 -2.98
CA VAL A 57 1.36 -8.40 -4.10
C VAL A 57 1.55 -6.89 -4.22
N ASN A 58 1.26 -6.11 -3.19
CA ASN A 58 1.25 -4.65 -3.29
C ASN A 58 2.67 -4.06 -3.34
N PHE A 59 3.65 -4.68 -2.69
CA PHE A 59 5.05 -4.26 -2.87
C PHE A 59 5.56 -4.58 -4.27
N GLY A 60 5.23 -5.75 -4.82
CA GLY A 60 5.59 -6.09 -6.20
C GLY A 60 5.01 -5.10 -7.21
N MET A 61 3.75 -4.69 -7.03
CA MET A 61 3.11 -3.68 -7.87
C MET A 61 3.73 -2.29 -7.70
N PHE A 62 4.01 -1.88 -6.46
CA PHE A 62 4.73 -0.64 -6.17
C PHE A 62 6.09 -0.61 -6.88
N HIS A 63 6.87 -1.68 -6.76
CA HIS A 63 8.16 -1.82 -7.43
C HIS A 63 8.02 -1.67 -8.96
N MET A 64 6.99 -2.27 -9.57
CA MET A 64 6.73 -2.13 -11.01
C MET A 64 6.40 -0.69 -11.41
N LEU A 65 5.56 0.02 -10.62
CA LEU A 65 5.22 1.43 -10.87
C LEU A 65 6.47 2.31 -10.91
N VAL A 66 7.34 2.15 -9.93
CA VAL A 66 8.58 2.92 -9.82
C VAL A 66 9.55 2.53 -10.93
N LYS A 67 9.85 1.24 -11.10
CA LYS A 67 10.94 0.79 -11.97
C LYS A 67 10.60 0.75 -13.45
N LYS A 68 9.40 0.27 -13.79
CA LYS A 68 9.00 0.09 -15.18
C LYS A 68 8.35 1.33 -15.74
N TYR A 69 7.49 1.99 -14.96
CA TYR A 69 6.73 3.15 -15.42
C TYR A 69 7.34 4.48 -15.00
N ASN A 70 8.46 4.48 -14.26
CA ASN A 70 9.16 5.68 -13.76
C ASN A 70 8.22 6.65 -13.05
N MET A 71 7.21 6.13 -12.34
CA MET A 71 6.27 6.96 -11.63
C MET A 71 6.90 7.54 -10.37
N THR A 72 6.81 8.87 -10.25
CA THR A 72 7.29 9.63 -9.09
C THR A 72 6.12 10.05 -8.21
N GLY A 73 6.36 10.18 -6.90
CA GLY A 73 5.32 10.60 -5.95
C GLY A 73 4.34 9.50 -5.53
N CYS A 74 4.54 8.26 -5.99
CA CYS A 74 3.91 7.08 -5.41
C CYS A 74 4.61 6.75 -4.08
N VAL A 75 3.83 6.51 -3.03
CA VAL A 75 4.35 6.20 -1.70
C VAL A 75 3.71 4.93 -1.18
N ILE A 76 4.54 3.97 -0.77
CA ILE A 76 4.03 2.78 -0.12
C ILE A 76 3.49 3.13 1.28
N THR A 77 2.30 2.66 1.59
CA THR A 77 1.52 3.10 2.76
C THR A 77 1.02 1.90 3.53
N MET A 78 1.12 1.97 4.85
CA MET A 78 0.76 0.87 5.75
C MET A 78 -0.17 1.38 6.86
N GLY A 79 -1.14 0.55 7.23
CA GLY A 79 -2.09 0.92 8.27
C GLY A 79 -3.29 0.01 8.37
N SER A 80 -4.37 0.58 8.88
CA SER A 80 -5.64 -0.13 9.11
C SER A 80 -6.53 -0.02 7.88
N VAL A 81 -7.39 -1.02 7.70
CA VAL A 81 -8.44 -1.01 6.67
C VAL A 81 -9.76 -1.38 7.33
N SER A 82 -10.80 -0.63 7.01
CA SER A 82 -12.16 -0.93 7.45
C SER A 82 -13.10 -1.10 6.26
N VAL A 83 -14.18 -1.84 6.49
CA VAL A 83 -15.27 -2.10 5.54
C VAL A 83 -16.57 -1.80 6.25
N GLU A 84 -17.36 -0.87 5.71
CA GLU A 84 -18.62 -0.42 6.32
C GLU A 84 -18.47 0.00 7.79
N GLY A 85 -17.35 0.64 8.12
CA GLY A 85 -17.00 1.09 9.47
C GLY A 85 -16.54 -0.02 10.43
N ARG A 86 -16.45 -1.28 9.98
CA ARG A 86 -15.88 -2.39 10.76
C ARG A 86 -14.42 -2.58 10.40
N ALA A 87 -13.55 -2.71 11.40
CA ALA A 87 -12.15 -2.99 11.18
C ALA A 87 -11.99 -4.37 10.52
N LEU A 88 -11.45 -4.38 9.29
CA LEU A 88 -11.02 -5.60 8.60
C LEU A 88 -9.58 -5.95 9.00
N MET A 89 -8.72 -4.93 9.07
CA MET A 89 -7.40 -5.00 9.68
C MET A 89 -7.20 -3.83 10.65
N ASP A 90 -6.82 -4.16 11.88
CA ASP A 90 -6.54 -3.17 12.93
C ASP A 90 -5.03 -3.07 13.21
N ALA A 91 -4.44 -2.03 12.64
CA ALA A 91 -3.03 -1.71 12.76
C ALA A 91 -2.89 -0.21 13.09
N PRO A 92 -3.10 0.17 14.37
CA PRO A 92 -2.95 1.55 14.79
C PRO A 92 -1.47 1.97 14.85
N PRO A 93 -1.16 3.27 14.87
CA PRO A 93 0.24 3.75 14.88
C PRO A 93 1.12 3.19 16.00
N ALA A 94 0.52 2.90 17.17
CA ALA A 94 1.25 2.31 18.29
C ALA A 94 1.86 0.94 17.94
N ARG A 95 1.18 0.15 17.11
CA ARG A 95 1.64 -1.17 16.66
C ARG A 95 2.93 -1.07 15.86
N PHE A 96 2.96 -0.17 14.88
CA PHE A 96 4.15 0.07 14.04
C PHE A 96 5.34 0.58 14.86
N LYS A 97 5.09 1.39 15.90
CA LYS A 97 6.14 1.83 16.81
C LYS A 97 6.77 0.65 17.58
N SER A 98 5.96 -0.29 18.06
CA SER A 98 6.48 -1.51 18.70
C SER A 98 7.29 -2.36 17.73
N MET A 99 6.80 -2.54 16.50
CA MET A 99 7.52 -3.29 15.46
C MET A 99 8.92 -2.70 15.16
N LEU A 100 9.05 -1.37 15.15
CA LEU A 100 10.36 -0.72 15.00
C LEU A 100 11.30 -0.97 16.18
N ALA A 101 10.76 -0.96 17.41
CA ALA A 101 11.55 -1.18 18.61
C ALA A 101 12.04 -2.63 18.72
N GLU A 102 11.23 -3.56 18.26
CA GLU A 102 11.48 -5.02 18.36
C GLU A 102 12.11 -5.61 17.09
N GLN A 103 12.14 -4.85 15.98
CA GLN A 103 12.51 -5.35 14.65
C GLN A 103 11.70 -6.60 14.25
N SER A 104 10.42 -6.63 14.61
CA SER A 104 9.51 -7.77 14.45
C SER A 104 8.63 -7.68 13.20
N GLY A 105 9.10 -6.98 12.18
CA GLY A 105 8.32 -6.63 10.99
C GLY A 105 7.93 -7.84 10.14
N GLU A 106 8.81 -8.84 10.00
CA GLU A 106 8.55 -10.08 9.27
C GLU A 106 7.46 -10.93 9.98
N GLU A 107 7.58 -11.09 11.30
CA GLU A 107 6.62 -11.83 12.14
C GLU A 107 5.21 -11.23 12.10
N ASN A 108 5.11 -9.93 11.80
CA ASN A 108 3.87 -9.16 11.81
C ASN A 108 3.28 -8.91 10.42
N LEU A 109 3.79 -9.53 9.35
CA LEU A 109 3.33 -9.32 7.96
C LEU A 109 1.82 -9.51 7.72
N GLY A 110 1.17 -10.37 8.52
CA GLY A 110 -0.28 -10.62 8.42
C GLY A 110 -1.14 -9.68 9.28
N SER A 111 -0.53 -8.70 9.95
CA SER A 111 -1.19 -7.92 11.01
C SER A 111 -1.49 -6.47 10.66
N TYR A 112 -1.08 -6.06 9.48
CA TYR A 112 -1.38 -4.76 8.89
C TYR A 112 -1.59 -4.92 7.40
N HIS A 113 -2.21 -3.92 6.79
CA HIS A 113 -2.36 -3.88 5.35
C HIS A 113 -1.37 -2.90 4.72
N LEU A 114 -0.98 -3.19 3.48
CA LEU A 114 -0.02 -2.43 2.67
C LEU A 114 -0.71 -2.05 1.37
N TRP A 115 -0.59 -0.81 0.93
CA TRP A 115 -1.09 -0.33 -0.36
C TRP A 115 -0.17 0.75 -0.93
N THR A 116 -0.41 1.17 -2.18
CA THR A 116 0.27 2.34 -2.74
C THR A 116 -0.65 3.54 -2.68
N THR A 117 -0.18 4.65 -2.11
CA THR A 117 -0.83 5.95 -2.24
C THR A 117 -0.21 6.70 -3.41
N LEU A 118 -1.03 7.04 -4.40
CA LEU A 118 -0.64 7.85 -5.55
C LEU A 118 -0.86 9.35 -5.24
N PRO A 119 -0.32 10.27 -6.06
CA PRO A 119 -0.61 11.70 -5.95
C PRO A 119 -2.11 12.00 -5.86
N GLY A 120 -2.46 13.02 -5.07
CA GLY A 120 -3.84 13.37 -4.71
C GLY A 120 -4.48 12.49 -3.63
N GLY A 121 -3.82 11.41 -3.20
CA GLY A 121 -4.38 10.50 -2.20
C GLY A 121 -5.24 9.39 -2.80
N VAL A 122 -5.03 9.10 -4.09
CA VAL A 122 -5.64 7.93 -4.76
C VAL A 122 -5.04 6.65 -4.18
N ILE A 123 -5.92 5.71 -3.82
CA ILE A 123 -5.55 4.39 -3.32
C ILE A 123 -5.34 3.46 -4.50
N LEU A 124 -4.21 2.76 -4.52
CA LEU A 124 -3.97 1.62 -5.38
C LEU A 124 -3.69 0.37 -4.56
N ASP A 125 -4.56 -0.64 -4.71
CA ASP A 125 -4.50 -1.87 -3.93
C ASP A 125 -4.95 -3.09 -4.75
N HIS A 126 -4.01 -4.00 -4.98
CA HIS A 126 -4.19 -5.20 -5.79
C HIS A 126 -4.55 -6.44 -4.96
N ALA A 127 -4.60 -6.32 -3.63
CA ALA A 127 -4.77 -7.45 -2.72
C ALA A 127 -6.11 -7.42 -1.96
N ILE A 128 -6.62 -6.26 -1.55
CA ILE A 128 -7.77 -6.19 -0.64
C ILE A 128 -9.03 -6.86 -1.19
N LEU A 129 -9.32 -6.68 -2.48
CA LEU A 129 -10.56 -7.19 -3.08
C LEU A 129 -10.59 -8.72 -3.09
N SER A 130 -9.42 -9.37 -3.15
CA SER A 130 -9.36 -10.82 -3.02
C SER A 130 -9.75 -11.31 -1.61
N SER A 131 -9.40 -10.55 -0.56
CA SER A 131 -9.83 -10.83 0.81
C SER A 131 -11.33 -10.63 0.96
N LEU A 132 -11.87 -9.51 0.47
CA LEU A 132 -13.31 -9.24 0.51
C LEU A 132 -14.12 -10.29 -0.24
N HIS A 133 -13.64 -10.68 -1.43
CA HIS A 133 -14.28 -11.70 -2.25
C HIS A 133 -14.30 -13.06 -1.53
N ARG A 134 -13.16 -13.47 -0.97
CA ARG A 134 -13.03 -14.73 -0.20
C ARG A 134 -13.96 -14.76 1.01
N GLU A 135 -14.17 -13.62 1.65
CA GLU A 135 -15.04 -13.47 2.83
C GLU A 135 -16.51 -13.26 2.49
N GLY A 136 -16.86 -13.19 1.20
CA GLY A 136 -18.23 -12.97 0.74
C GLY A 136 -18.75 -11.55 0.99
N LEU A 137 -17.84 -10.59 1.21
CA LEU A 137 -18.16 -9.18 1.46
C LEU A 137 -18.23 -8.36 0.16
N ALA A 138 -17.69 -8.87 -0.94
CA ALA A 138 -17.77 -8.25 -2.26
C ALA A 138 -17.91 -9.30 -3.37
N GLU A 139 -18.80 -9.03 -4.33
CA GLU A 139 -18.87 -9.79 -5.58
C GLU A 139 -17.89 -9.18 -6.58
N ILE A 140 -16.89 -9.97 -6.99
CA ILE A 140 -15.82 -9.54 -7.91
C ILE A 140 -15.76 -10.55 -9.05
N ASN A 141 -15.76 -10.08 -10.30
CA ASN A 141 -15.53 -10.99 -11.42
C ASN A 141 -14.02 -11.19 -11.65
N PRO A 142 -13.46 -12.37 -11.33
CA PRO A 142 -12.02 -12.61 -11.44
C PRO A 142 -11.51 -12.63 -12.89
N VAL A 143 -12.42 -12.68 -13.88
CA VAL A 143 -12.09 -12.65 -15.30
C VAL A 143 -11.84 -11.23 -15.81
N ILE A 144 -12.37 -10.20 -15.14
CA ILE A 144 -12.25 -8.80 -15.55
C ILE A 144 -11.11 -8.13 -14.78
N PRO A 145 -9.95 -7.83 -15.39
CA PRO A 145 -8.79 -7.32 -14.65
C PRO A 145 -9.05 -6.04 -13.86
N SER A 146 -9.83 -5.12 -14.42
CA SER A 146 -10.15 -3.85 -13.78
C SER A 146 -11.03 -3.98 -12.53
N GLU A 147 -11.67 -5.13 -12.29
CA GLU A 147 -12.46 -5.37 -11.07
C GLU A 147 -11.62 -5.99 -9.94
N ARG A 148 -10.36 -6.36 -10.22
CA ARG A 148 -9.50 -7.09 -9.27
C ARG A 148 -8.61 -6.19 -8.43
N VAL A 149 -8.68 -4.88 -8.66
CA VAL A 149 -7.83 -3.87 -8.05
C VAL A 149 -8.68 -2.67 -7.62
N VAL A 150 -8.34 -2.06 -6.49
CA VAL A 150 -8.82 -0.72 -6.14
C VAL A 150 -7.89 0.29 -6.78
N CYS A 151 -8.41 1.19 -7.60
CA CYS A 151 -7.71 2.40 -8.06
C CYS A 151 -8.69 3.57 -8.08
N ALA A 152 -8.80 4.29 -6.96
CA ALA A 152 -9.78 5.37 -6.81
C ALA A 152 -9.36 6.37 -5.72
N PRO A 153 -9.86 7.62 -5.77
CA PRO A 153 -9.80 8.55 -4.64
C PRO A 153 -10.34 7.91 -3.36
N ALA A 154 -9.71 8.22 -2.22
CA ALA A 154 -10.02 7.58 -0.94
C ALA A 154 -11.45 7.85 -0.42
N ASP A 155 -12.12 8.91 -0.91
CA ASP A 155 -13.51 9.25 -0.60
C ASP A 155 -14.54 8.59 -1.55
N ALA A 156 -14.05 7.95 -2.62
CA ALA A 156 -14.86 7.29 -3.66
C ALA A 156 -14.61 5.77 -3.74
N LEU A 157 -14.13 5.18 -2.65
CA LEU A 157 -13.78 3.75 -2.61
C LEU A 157 -15.02 2.86 -2.69
N PRO A 158 -14.94 1.71 -3.38
CA PRO A 158 -16.04 0.77 -3.48
C PRO A 158 -16.23 -0.02 -2.18
N HIS A 159 -17.37 -0.71 -2.07
CA HIS A 159 -17.66 -1.68 -0.99
C HIS A 159 -17.56 -1.13 0.44
N GLY A 160 -17.69 0.19 0.62
CA GLY A 160 -17.55 0.83 1.93
C GLY A 160 -16.15 0.72 2.52
N LEU A 161 -15.13 0.50 1.68
CA LEU A 161 -13.72 0.47 2.09
C LEU A 161 -13.28 1.84 2.61
N ALA A 162 -12.51 1.84 3.69
CA ALA A 162 -11.77 3.01 4.14
C ALA A 162 -10.36 2.60 4.61
N TYR A 163 -9.38 3.42 4.27
CA TYR A 163 -7.96 3.20 4.56
C TYR A 163 -7.48 4.23 5.57
N HIS A 164 -6.72 3.78 6.56
CA HIS A 164 -6.25 4.60 7.67
C HIS A 164 -4.73 4.49 7.77
N PRO A 165 -3.97 5.38 7.12
CA PRO A 165 -2.52 5.32 7.07
C PRO A 165 -1.91 5.56 8.46
N ALA A 166 -1.07 4.64 8.89
CA ALA A 166 -0.36 4.71 10.16
C ALA A 166 1.11 5.12 9.95
N VAL A 167 1.75 4.53 8.95
CA VAL A 167 3.14 4.78 8.51
C VAL A 167 3.22 4.73 6.99
N VAL A 168 4.15 5.49 6.43
CA VAL A 168 4.43 5.57 4.99
C VAL A 168 5.92 5.37 4.72
N GLY A 169 6.28 4.99 3.49
CA GLY A 169 7.66 4.83 3.04
C GLY A 169 8.20 3.41 3.21
N GLU A 170 8.98 2.96 2.23
CA GLU A 170 9.63 1.65 2.23
C GLU A 170 10.71 1.51 3.29
N GLU A 171 11.27 2.63 3.78
CA GLU A 171 12.26 2.68 4.85
C GLU A 171 11.75 2.05 6.13
N PHE A 172 10.44 2.09 6.37
CA PHE A 172 9.82 1.37 7.48
C PHE A 172 10.10 -0.13 7.37
N LEU A 173 9.95 -0.74 6.20
CA LEU A 173 10.14 -2.19 6.00
C LEU A 173 11.56 -2.62 6.33
N VAL A 174 12.54 -1.76 6.05
CA VAL A 174 13.94 -2.02 6.42
C VAL A 174 14.15 -1.84 7.93
N ALA A 175 13.63 -0.74 8.49
CA ALA A 175 13.83 -0.40 9.90
C ALA A 175 13.11 -1.36 10.85
N SER A 176 11.98 -1.94 10.43
CA SER A 176 11.23 -2.93 11.20
C SER A 176 11.78 -4.35 11.06
N GLY A 177 12.81 -4.59 10.25
CA GLY A 177 13.30 -5.94 9.97
C GLY A 177 12.34 -6.78 9.11
N THR A 178 11.46 -6.14 8.31
CA THR A 178 10.59 -6.85 7.37
C THR A 178 11.34 -7.25 6.10
N ILE A 179 12.26 -6.41 5.62
CA ILE A 179 13.09 -6.66 4.44
C ILE A 179 14.51 -6.26 4.79
N ASP A 180 15.47 -7.14 4.51
CA ASP A 180 16.88 -6.82 4.65
C ASP A 180 17.28 -5.62 3.78
N ARG A 181 18.17 -4.77 4.29
CA ARG A 181 18.63 -3.58 3.56
C ARG A 181 19.21 -3.94 2.20
N GLU A 182 20.03 -4.99 2.11
CA GLU A 182 20.61 -5.44 0.84
C GLU A 182 19.54 -5.89 -0.16
N ALA A 183 18.50 -6.58 0.33
CA ALA A 183 17.37 -6.98 -0.50
C ALA A 183 16.56 -5.76 -0.97
N MET A 184 16.31 -4.80 -0.10
CA MET A 184 15.65 -3.55 -0.46
C MET A 184 16.47 -2.77 -1.50
N ASP A 185 17.78 -2.64 -1.31
CA ASP A 185 18.67 -1.94 -2.24
C ASP A 185 18.73 -2.65 -3.61
N TYR A 186 18.68 -3.99 -3.62
CA TYR A 186 18.58 -4.76 -4.86
C TYR A 186 17.25 -4.52 -5.58
N LEU A 187 16.13 -4.59 -4.86
CA LEU A 187 14.78 -4.40 -5.40
C LEU A 187 14.58 -2.96 -5.90
N MET A 188 14.97 -1.98 -5.10
CA MET A 188 14.72 -0.57 -5.38
C MET A 188 15.87 0.12 -6.14
N GLY A 189 17.00 -0.56 -6.32
CA GLY A 189 18.24 -0.06 -6.94
C GLY A 189 18.92 1.02 -6.10
N GLY A 190 20.26 1.00 -6.00
CA GLY A 190 21.06 1.95 -5.19
C GLY A 190 20.98 3.44 -5.56
N SER A 191 20.14 3.80 -6.53
CA SER A 191 19.85 5.16 -6.96
C SER A 191 18.35 5.33 -7.19
N PHE A 192 17.56 5.12 -6.13
CA PHE A 192 16.22 5.67 -6.08
C PHE A 192 16.32 7.20 -6.21
N PRO A 193 15.45 7.88 -6.97
CA PRO A 193 15.37 9.33 -6.88
C PRO A 193 14.90 9.64 -5.46
N LYS A 194 15.81 10.10 -4.60
CA LYS A 194 15.44 10.70 -3.32
C LYS A 194 14.39 11.76 -3.64
N GLN A 195 13.16 11.51 -3.22
CA GLN A 195 12.09 12.49 -3.37
C GLN A 195 12.49 13.66 -2.45
N TYR A 196 12.93 14.75 -3.06
CA TYR A 196 13.11 16.04 -2.40
C TYR A 196 11.93 16.93 -2.77
#